data_AF-A0A7N4PSA9-F1
#
_entry.id   AF-A0A7N4PSA9-F1
#
_cell.length_a   1.000
_cell.length_b   1.000
_cell.length_c   1.000
_cell.angle_alpha   90.00
_cell.angle_beta   90.00
_cell.angle_gamma   90.00
#
_symmetry.space_group_name_H-M   'P 1'
#
loop_
_entity.id
_entity.type
_entity.pdbx_description
1 polymer ?
#
loop_
_entity_poly.entity_id
_entity_poly.type
_entity_poly.pdbx_seq_one_letter_code
_entity_poly.pdbx_strand_id
1 'polypeptide(L)' 'MKRLKILYMSNNLVREWGEFVKLAELGCLEELVFVGNPLEEKCSSEGNWIDEATRRVPRLKKLDGVPVIKEDEEEEG' A
#
# COMPACT_ATOMS: atom_id res chain seq x y z
N MET A 1 9.15 -9.96 10.24
CA MET A 1 8.76 -10.96 9.21
C MET A 1 9.48 -10.59 7.93
N LYS A 2 10.44 -11.39 7.42
CA LYS A 2 11.43 -10.91 6.43
C LYS A 2 11.11 -11.21 4.95
N ARG A 3 9.93 -11.75 4.63
CA ARG A 3 9.58 -12.19 3.26
C ARG A 3 8.12 -11.98 2.88
N LEU A 4 7.38 -11.15 3.63
CA LEU A 4 5.97 -10.92 3.31
C LEU A 4 5.90 -10.02 2.08
N LYS A 5 5.45 -10.60 0.96
CA LYS A 5 5.33 -9.91 -0.33
C LYS A 5 3.93 -9.43 -0.65
N ILE A 6 2.92 -10.15 -0.18
CA ILE A 6 1.52 -9.92 -0.49
C ILE A 6 0.76 -9.82 0.83
N LEU A 7 0.01 -8.74 1.02
CA LEU A 7 -0.83 -8.52 2.19
C LEU A 7 -2.25 -8.16 1.76
N TYR A 8 -3.21 -8.95 2.21
CA TYR A 8 -4.63 -8.65 2.07
C TYR A 8 -5.16 -8.12 3.42
N MET A 9 -5.52 -6.85 3.46
CA MET A 9 -6.05 -6.15 4.63
C MET A 9 -7.31 -5.35 4.27
N SER A 10 -8.16 -5.91 3.41
CA SER A 10 -9.45 -5.29 3.05
C SER A 10 -10.48 -5.39 4.17
N ASN A 11 -11.46 -4.48 4.15
CA ASN A 11 -12.59 -4.45 5.08
C ASN A 11 -12.19 -4.40 6.57
N ASN A 12 -11.10 -3.71 6.88
CA ASN A 12 -10.69 -3.44 8.26
C ASN A 12 -11.14 -2.02 8.69
N LEU A 13 -10.93 -1.68 9.95
CA LEU A 13 -11.34 -0.39 10.52
C LEU A 13 -10.19 0.63 10.58
N VAL A 14 -9.23 0.56 9.65
CA VAL A 14 -8.11 1.50 9.64
C VAL A 14 -8.59 2.87 9.15
N ARG A 15 -8.47 3.87 10.02
CA ARG A 15 -8.92 5.25 9.78
C ARG A 15 -7.77 6.24 9.65
N GLU A 16 -6.58 5.86 10.10
CA GLU A 16 -5.45 6.76 10.26
C GLU A 16 -4.23 6.27 9.51
N TRP A 17 -3.50 7.22 8.93
CA TRP A 17 -2.23 6.96 8.25
C TRP A 17 -1.16 6.37 9.18
N GLY A 18 -1.24 6.59 10.49
CA GLY A 18 -0.29 6.04 11.47
C GLY A 18 -0.21 4.51 11.42
N GLU A 19 -1.33 3.83 11.20
CA GLU A 19 -1.36 2.37 11.02
C GLU A 19 -0.83 1.96 9.64
N PHE A 20 -1.16 2.73 8.60
CA PHE A 20 -0.72 2.46 7.23
C PHE A 20 0.80 2.60 7.06
N VAL A 21 1.42 3.59 7.71
CA VAL A 21 2.89 3.81 7.65
C VAL A 21 3.67 2.64 8.24
N LYS A 22 3.09 1.86 9.16
CA LYS A 22 3.71 0.61 9.66
C LYS A 22 3.93 -0.42 8.55
N LEU A 23 3.13 -0.37 7.48
CA LEU A 23 3.33 -1.23 6.31
C LEU A 23 4.64 -0.91 5.57
N ALA A 24 5.17 0.32 5.69
CA ALA A 24 6.46 0.69 5.12
C ALA A 24 7.63 -0.04 5.80
N GLU A 25 7.46 -0.51 7.04
CA GLU A 25 8.47 -1.34 7.73
C GLU A 25 8.56 -2.75 7.11
N LEU A 26 7.56 -3.16 6.32
CA LEU A 26 7.55 -4.41 5.57
C LEU A 26 8.38 -4.23 4.29
N GLY A 27 9.71 -4.27 4.44
CA GLY A 27 10.65 -4.03 3.34
C GLY A 27 10.55 -4.97 2.14
N CYS A 28 9.71 -6.02 2.15
CA CYS A 28 9.49 -6.90 1.00
C CYS A 28 8.06 -6.83 0.46
N LEU A 29 7.21 -5.91 0.95
CA LEU A 29 5.81 -5.83 0.55
C LEU A 29 5.69 -5.24 -0.86
N GLU A 30 5.22 -6.06 -1.80
CA GLU A 30 5.07 -5.73 -3.21
C GLU A 30 3.58 -5.56 -3.60
N GLU A 31 2.66 -6.29 -2.95
CA GLU A 31 1.23 -6.23 -3.22
C GLU A 31 0.42 -6.00 -1.93
N LEU A 32 -0.47 -5.01 -1.98
CA LEU A 32 -1.36 -4.65 -0.88
C LEU A 32 -2.81 -4.52 -1.38
N VAL A 33 -3.74 -5.13 -0.66
CA VAL A 33 -5.17 -4.85 -0.80
C VAL A 33 -5.66 -4.23 0.48
N PHE A 34 -6.16 -2.99 0.39
CA PHE A 34 -6.63 -2.17 1.49
C PHE A 34 -8.06 -1.64 1.28
N VAL A 35 -8.73 -2.01 0.19
CA VAL A 35 -10.14 -1.66 -0.10
C VAL A 35 -11.07 -1.90 1.09
N GLY A 36 -11.98 -0.96 1.35
CA GLY A 36 -13.00 -1.10 2.38
C GLY A 36 -12.50 -0.75 3.78
N ASN A 37 -11.34 -0.10 3.87
CA ASN A 37 -10.93 0.61 5.07
C ASN A 37 -11.44 2.05 5.01
N PRO A 38 -11.91 2.65 6.12
CA PRO A 38 -12.36 4.04 6.13
C PRO A 38 -11.31 5.04 5.60
N LEU A 39 -10.02 4.76 5.82
CA LEU A 39 -8.92 5.56 5.27
C LEU A 39 -8.87 5.51 3.74
N GLU A 40 -8.99 4.30 3.17
CA GLU A 40 -9.01 4.09 1.72
C GLU A 40 -10.25 4.74 1.11
N GLU A 41 -11.44 4.46 1.64
CA GLU A 41 -12.70 5.02 1.12
C GLU A 41 -12.67 6.55 1.08
N LYS A 42 -12.11 7.19 2.11
CA LYS A 42 -11.95 8.64 2.17
C LYS A 42 -11.02 9.15 1.07
N CYS A 43 -9.81 8.63 0.98
CA CYS A 43 -8.83 9.07 -0.02
C CYS A 43 -9.23 8.70 -1.46
N SER A 44 -9.93 7.58 -1.62
CA SER A 44 -10.49 7.12 -2.90
C SER A 44 -11.59 8.07 -3.38
N SER A 45 -12.44 8.55 -2.45
CA SER A 45 -13.43 9.61 -2.72
C SER A 45 -12.77 10.95 -3.08
N GLU A 46 -11.60 11.24 -2.51
CA GLU A 46 -10.79 12.43 -2.82
C GLU A 46 -9.94 12.26 -4.10
N GLY A 47 -9.90 11.05 -4.67
CA GLY A 47 -9.14 10.73 -5.89
C GLY A 47 -7.62 10.70 -5.70
N ASN A 48 -7.12 10.66 -4.46
CA ASN A 48 -5.68 10.73 -4.14
C ASN A 48 -5.14 9.47 -3.45
N TRP A 49 -5.95 8.40 -3.36
CA TRP A 49 -5.60 7.18 -2.66
C TRP A 49 -4.29 6.55 -3.15
N ILE A 50 -4.17 6.30 -4.45
CA ILE A 50 -3.00 5.63 -5.04
C ILE A 50 -1.73 6.45 -4.80
N ASP A 51 -1.78 7.77 -5.03
CA ASP A 51 -0.65 8.67 -4.80
C ASP A 51 -0.22 8.68 -3.33
N GLU A 52 -1.16 8.84 -2.41
CA GLU A 52 -0.86 8.93 -0.98
C GLU A 52 -0.37 7.60 -0.39
N ALA A 53 -0.94 6.48 -0.83
CA ALA A 53 -0.56 5.14 -0.40
C ALA A 53 0.83 4.78 -0.93
N THR A 54 1.07 4.97 -2.23
CA THR A 54 2.37 4.65 -2.83
C THR A 54 3.46 5.63 -2.40
N ARG A 55 3.14 6.89 -2.03
CA ARG A 55 4.10 7.82 -1.43
C ARG A 55 4.62 7.35 -0.07
N ARG A 56 3.77 6.69 0.72
CA ARG A 56 4.11 6.17 2.06
C ARG A 56 4.73 4.79 2.03
N VAL A 57 4.30 3.94 1.10
CA VAL A 57 4.84 2.59 0.88
C VAL A 57 5.37 2.50 -0.56
N PRO A 58 6.57 3.03 -0.83
CA PRO A 58 7.09 3.17 -2.19
C PRO A 58 7.41 1.86 -2.89
N ARG A 59 7.60 0.77 -2.15
CA ARG A 59 7.94 -0.56 -2.69
C ARG A 59 6.74 -1.36 -3.25
N LEU A 60 5.54 -0.80 -3.14
CA LEU A 60 4.36 -1.43 -3.72
C LEU A 60 4.43 -1.40 -5.25
N LYS A 61 4.24 -2.56 -5.86
CA LYS A 61 4.07 -2.77 -7.29
C LYS A 61 2.60 -2.90 -7.67
N LYS A 62 1.76 -3.28 -6.71
CA LYS A 62 0.32 -3.44 -6.92
C LYS A 62 -0.46 -3.04 -5.68
N LEU A 63 -1.45 -2.17 -5.88
CA LEU A 63 -2.33 -1.64 -4.84
C LEU A 63 -3.78 -1.83 -5.27
N ASP A 64 -4.57 -2.54 -4.47
CA ASP A 64 -6.01 -2.76 -4.70
C ASP A 64 -6.36 -3.36 -6.07
N GLY A 65 -5.48 -4.20 -6.61
CA GLY A 65 -5.67 -4.78 -7.95
C GLY A 65 -5.09 -3.92 -9.07
N VAL A 66 -4.76 -2.65 -8.81
CA VAL A 66 -4.17 -1.72 -9.77
C VAL A 66 -2.64 -1.85 -9.73
N PRO A 67 -1.98 -2.14 -10.88
CA PRO A 67 -0.53 -2.09 -10.94
C PRO A 67 -0.07 -0.64 -10.77
N VAL A 68 0.72 -0.39 -9.74
CA VAL A 68 1.36 0.90 -9.51
C VAL A 68 2.74 0.82 -10.11
N ILE A 69 2.84 1.29 -11.36
CA ILE A 69 4.11 1.33 -12.09
C ILE A 69 4.88 2.50 -11.51
N LYS A 70 5.73 2.20 -10.54
CA LYS A 70 6.87 3.05 -10.22
C LYS A 70 8.04 2.50 -11.00
N GLU A 71 8.86 3.38 -11.54
CA GLU A 71 10.20 3.04 -12.01
C GLU A 71 10.98 2.55 -10.78
N ASP A 72 10.79 1.28 -10.41
CA ASP A 72 11.70 0.58 -9.52
C ASP A 72 13.02 0.54 -10.28
N GLU A 73 13.96 1.39 -9.88
CA GLU A 73 15.37 1.08 -10.02
C GLU A 73 15.56 -0.34 -9.50
N GLU A 74 16.00 -1.20 -10.42
CA GLU A 74 16.54 -2.52 -10.14
C GLU A 74 17.49 -2.42 -8.94
N GLU A 75 17.08 -2.88 -7.75
CA GLU A 75 18.08 -3.30 -6.76
C GLU A 75 18.40 -4.77 -7.01
N GLU A 76 19.52 -4.91 -7.72
CA GLU A 76 20.34 -6.09 -7.98
C GLU A 76 20.64 -6.94 -6.73
N GLY A 77 20.90 -8.24 -6.95
CA GLY A 77 21.57 -9.13 -5.99
C GLY A 77 21.22 -10.61 -6.14
#